data_AF-A0A089LHW3-F1
#
_entry.id   AF-A0A089LHW3-F1
#
_cell.length_a   1.000
_cell.length_b   1.000
_cell.length_c   1.000
_cell.angle_alpha   90.00
_cell.angle_beta   90.00
_cell.angle_gamma   90.00
#
_symmetry.space_group_name_H-M   'P 1'
#
loop_
_entity.id
_entity.type
_entity.pdbx_description
1 polymer ?
#
loop_
_entity_poly.entity_id
_entity_poly.type
_entity_poly.pdbx_seq_one_letter_code
_entity_poly.pdbx_strand_id
1 'polypeptide(L)'
;MMPILLGRKLAEQPLGPSAVLMAVCLLIYYGCWGRFYWSGREFAVLFTPWLGIPVPMAVFPAIYFMLLGFWLESWLLLIPAFLFAVGHLVNSWNVYTQVR
;
A
#
# COMPACT_ATOMS: atom_id res chain seq x y z
N MET A 1 -0.86 23.60 11.13
CA MET A 1 0.63 23.51 11.23
C MET A 1 1.18 22.12 10.88
N MET A 2 0.45 21.03 11.16
CA MET A 2 0.84 19.64 10.84
C MET A 2 1.22 19.35 9.37
N PRO A 3 0.53 19.89 8.33
CA PRO A 3 0.87 19.61 6.94
C PRO A 3 2.24 20.16 6.51
N ILE A 4 2.62 21.33 7.06
CA ILE A 4 3.90 21.98 6.75
C ILE A 4 5.05 21.23 7.40
N LEU A 5 4.86 20.75 8.63
CA LEU A 5 5.85 19.93 9.34
C LEU A 5 6.08 18.59 8.66
N LEU A 6 5.02 17.96 8.14
CA LEU A 6 5.12 16.73 7.36
C LEU A 6 5.88 16.95 6.05
N GLY A 7 5.55 18.04 5.32
CA GLY A 7 6.24 18.41 4.08
C GLY A 7 7.73 18.67 4.27
N ARG A 8 8.13 19.33 5.37
CA ARG A 8 9.54 19.51 5.71
C ARG A 8 10.24 18.19 6.04
N LYS A 9 9.63 17.34 6.87
CA LYS A 9 10.18 16.01 7.17
C LYS A 9 10.39 15.18 5.89
N LEU A 10 9.48 15.24 4.93
CA LEU A 10 9.65 14.54 3.64
C LEU A 10 10.82 15.08 2.82
N ALA A 11 11.03 16.40 2.80
CA ALA A 11 12.09 17.04 2.03
C ALA A 11 13.50 16.84 2.65
N GLU A 12 13.57 16.67 3.97
CA GLU A 12 14.82 16.53 4.71
C GLU A 12 15.30 15.07 4.81
N GLN A 13 14.42 14.09 4.59
CA GLN A 13 14.75 12.68 4.75
C GLN A 13 15.54 12.13 3.54
N PRO A 14 16.70 11.48 3.76
CA PRO A 14 17.46 10.88 2.67
C PRO A 14 16.72 9.69 2.05
N LEU A 15 16.96 9.45 0.76
CA LEU A 15 16.48 8.25 0.06
C LEU A 15 17.21 7.02 0.60
N GLY A 16 16.62 6.41 1.63
CA GLY A 16 17.12 5.18 2.25
C GLY A 16 16.50 3.90 1.66
N PRO A 17 16.83 2.73 2.23
CA PRO A 17 16.25 1.45 1.82
C PRO A 17 14.73 1.41 1.91
N SER A 18 14.13 2.08 2.91
CA SER A 18 12.68 2.22 3.04
C SER A 18 12.04 2.93 1.85
N ALA A 19 12.67 4.00 1.34
CA ALA A 19 12.19 4.74 0.17
C ALA A 19 12.25 3.87 -1.10
N VAL A 20 13.28 3.06 -1.27
CA VAL A 20 13.38 2.09 -2.38
C VAL A 20 12.27 1.04 -2.28
N LEU A 21 12.04 0.47 -1.09
CA LEU A 21 10.95 -0.49 -0.88
C LEU A 21 9.57 0.12 -1.13
N MET A 22 9.36 1.37 -0.73
CA MET A 22 8.14 2.12 -1.03
C MET A 22 7.94 2.28 -2.54
N ALA A 23 9.00 2.63 -3.29
CA ALA A 23 8.93 2.72 -4.74
C ALA A 23 8.58 1.37 -5.40
N VAL A 24 9.17 0.27 -4.92
CA VAL A 24 8.82 -1.09 -5.37
C VAL A 24 7.36 -1.42 -5.09
N CYS A 25 6.87 -1.13 -3.88
CA CYS A 25 5.45 -1.34 -3.53
C CYS A 25 4.52 -0.56 -4.48
N LEU A 26 4.88 0.69 -4.80
CA LEU A 26 4.11 1.54 -5.70
C LEU A 26 4.10 1.01 -7.13
N LEU A 27 5.25 0.55 -7.64
CA LEU A 27 5.35 -0.05 -8.98
C LEU A 27 4.49 -1.31 -9.10
N ILE A 28 4.50 -2.18 -8.09
CA ILE A 28 3.68 -3.40 -8.10
C ILE A 28 2.20 -3.03 -8.01
N TYR A 29 1.82 -2.06 -7.17
CA TYR A 29 0.45 -1.56 -7.08
C TYR A 29 -0.06 -1.01 -8.42
N TYR A 30 0.72 -0.21 -9.12
CA TYR A 30 0.35 0.25 -10.47
C TYR A 30 0.34 -0.89 -11.50
N GLY A 31 1.21 -1.89 -11.36
CA GLY A 31 1.14 -3.13 -12.13
C GLY A 31 -0.20 -3.86 -11.96
N CYS A 32 -0.72 -3.94 -10.73
CA CYS A 32 -2.06 -4.49 -10.45
C CYS A 32 -3.16 -3.71 -11.17
N TRP A 33 -3.08 -2.38 -11.18
CA TRP A 33 -4.02 -1.54 -11.94
C TRP A 33 -3.92 -1.78 -13.44
N GLY A 34 -2.71 -1.86 -14.00
CA GLY A 34 -2.50 -2.20 -15.41
C GLY A 34 -3.18 -3.53 -15.76
N ARG A 35 -2.97 -4.56 -14.93
CA ARG A 35 -3.63 -5.88 -15.07
C ARG A 35 -5.16 -5.77 -15.05
N PHE A 36 -5.72 -5.00 -14.13
CA PHE A 36 -7.17 -4.76 -14.05
C PHE A 36 -7.74 -4.08 -15.31
N TYR A 37 -7.04 -3.09 -15.86
CA TYR A 37 -7.49 -2.44 -17.09
C TYR A 37 -7.39 -3.37 -18.31
N TRP A 38 -6.34 -4.17 -18.40
CA TRP A 38 -6.19 -5.16 -19.47
C TRP A 38 -7.21 -6.30 -19.40
N SER A 39 -7.70 -6.66 -18.21
CA SER A 39 -8.72 -7.70 -18.04
C SER A 39 -10.15 -7.21 -18.30
N GLY A 40 -10.33 -6.10 -19.01
CA GLY A 40 -11.66 -5.53 -19.26
C GLY A 40 -12.34 -4.95 -18.01
N ARG A 41 -11.58 -4.69 -16.93
CA ARG A 41 -12.09 -4.14 -15.65
C ARG A 41 -12.98 -5.10 -14.86
N GLU A 42 -12.74 -6.40 -15.00
CA GLU A 42 -13.38 -7.42 -14.15
C GLU A 42 -13.08 -7.18 -12.66
N PHE A 43 -14.13 -7.08 -11.84
CA PHE A 43 -13.99 -6.75 -10.42
C PHE A 43 -13.17 -7.79 -9.64
N ALA A 44 -13.33 -9.09 -9.93
CA ALA A 44 -12.61 -10.17 -9.27
C ALA A 44 -11.08 -10.04 -9.43
N VAL A 45 -10.63 -9.46 -10.55
CA VAL A 45 -9.21 -9.28 -10.88
C VAL A 45 -8.51 -8.41 -9.84
N LEU A 46 -9.20 -7.45 -9.20
CA LEU A 46 -8.64 -6.62 -8.13
C LEU A 46 -8.15 -7.45 -6.93
N PHE A 47 -8.76 -8.61 -6.69
CA PHE A 47 -8.49 -9.47 -5.53
C PHE A 47 -7.70 -10.73 -5.90
N THR A 48 -7.65 -11.09 -7.18
CA THR A 48 -6.94 -12.29 -7.66
C THR A 48 -5.46 -12.23 -7.26
N PRO A 49 -4.89 -13.35 -6.77
CA PRO A 49 -3.47 -13.44 -6.44
C PRO A 49 -2.56 -13.10 -7.62
N TRP A 50 -1.44 -12.45 -7.33
CA TRP A 50 -0.39 -12.15 -8.31
C TRP A 50 0.98 -12.21 -7.63
N LEU A 51 2.00 -12.71 -8.34
CA LEU A 51 3.34 -12.92 -7.78
C LEU A 51 3.37 -13.79 -6.50
N GLY A 52 2.43 -14.72 -6.37
CA GLY A 52 2.28 -15.57 -5.17
C GLY A 52 1.70 -14.85 -3.94
N ILE A 53 1.34 -13.57 -4.06
CA ILE A 53 0.77 -12.77 -2.98
C ILE A 53 -0.75 -12.72 -3.14
N PRO A 54 -1.52 -13.09 -2.10
CA PRO A 54 -2.96 -12.96 -2.14
C PRO A 54 -3.36 -11.49 -1.97
N VAL A 55 -4.36 -11.05 -2.74
CA VAL A 55 -4.90 -9.68 -2.69
C VAL A 55 -3.80 -8.60 -2.72
N PRO A 56 -2.90 -8.64 -3.71
CA PRO A 56 -1.69 -7.81 -3.76
C PRO A 56 -2.04 -6.32 -3.76
N MET A 57 -3.19 -5.96 -4.33
CA MET A 57 -3.69 -4.59 -4.40
C MET A 57 -4.00 -3.97 -3.03
N ALA A 58 -4.21 -4.79 -1.99
CA ALA A 58 -4.36 -4.33 -0.61
C ALA A 58 -3.04 -4.42 0.18
N VAL A 59 -2.22 -5.44 -0.08
CA VAL A 59 -0.95 -5.68 0.62
C VAL A 59 0.06 -4.56 0.37
N PHE A 60 0.29 -4.18 -0.90
CA PHE A 60 1.33 -3.21 -1.21
C PHE A 60 1.04 -1.78 -0.70
N PRO A 61 -0.20 -1.26 -0.78
CA PRO A 61 -0.53 0.01 -0.11
C PRO A 61 -0.36 -0.03 1.41
N ALA A 62 -0.74 -1.14 2.06
CA ALA A 62 -0.57 -1.31 3.50
C ALA A 62 0.92 -1.25 3.90
N ILE A 63 1.79 -1.98 3.19
CA ILE A 63 3.24 -1.94 3.41
C ILE A 63 3.80 -0.54 3.14
N TYR A 64 3.37 0.12 2.07
CA TYR A 64 3.81 1.47 1.73
C TYR A 64 3.55 2.47 2.86
N PHE A 65 2.34 2.49 3.42
CA PHE A 65 2.00 3.43 4.50
C PHE A 65 2.73 3.12 5.81
N MET A 66 2.96 1.83 6.12
CA MET A 66 3.78 1.44 7.27
C MET A 66 5.24 1.90 7.09
N LEU A 67 5.84 1.65 5.91
CA LEU A 67 7.18 2.10 5.58
C LEU A 67 7.31 3.62 5.64
N LEU A 68 6.30 4.37 5.19
CA LEU A 68 6.25 5.83 5.29
C LEU A 68 6.28 6.29 6.76
N GLY A 69 5.51 5.63 7.64
CA GLY A 69 5.51 5.93 9.07
C GLY A 69 6.86 5.68 9.74
N PHE A 70 7.53 4.59 9.37
CA PHE A 70 8.89 4.29 9.83
C PHE A 70 9.93 5.27 9.27
N TRP A 71 9.89 5.57 7.98
CA TRP A 71 10.84 6.47 7.31
C TRP A 71 10.77 7.90 7.86
N LEU A 72 9.58 8.36 8.25
CA LEU A 72 9.39 9.68 8.86
C LEU A 72 9.51 9.69 10.39
N GLU A 73 9.78 8.51 10.99
CA GLU A 73 9.86 8.28 12.43
C GLU A 73 8.67 8.92 13.16
N SER A 74 7.46 8.64 12.69
CA SER A 74 6.25 9.32 13.14
C SER A 74 5.17 8.34 13.61
N TRP A 75 4.99 8.26 14.92
CA TRP A 75 3.89 7.52 15.53
C TRP A 75 2.51 7.99 15.07
N LEU A 76 2.37 9.29 14.78
CA LEU A 76 1.14 9.87 14.24
C LEU A 76 0.77 9.32 12.85
N LEU A 77 1.74 8.84 12.07
CA LEU A 77 1.48 8.15 10.80
C LEU A 77 1.42 6.64 10.98
N LEU A 78 2.29 6.08 11.81
CA LEU A 78 2.42 4.64 11.96
C LEU A 78 1.17 4.00 12.58
N ILE A 79 0.57 4.63 13.60
CA ILE A 79 -0.62 4.08 14.28
C ILE A 79 -1.82 4.05 13.33
N PRO A 80 -2.21 5.14 12.65
CA PRO A 80 -3.29 5.10 11.66
C PRO A 80 -2.97 4.16 10.48
N ALA A 81 -1.72 4.13 10.00
CA ALA A 81 -1.32 3.22 8.93
C ALA A 81 -1.52 1.75 9.32
N PHE A 82 -1.21 1.39 10.56
CA PHE A 82 -1.42 0.05 11.09
C PHE A 82 -2.91 -0.31 11.16
N LEU A 83 -3.75 0.59 11.72
CA LEU A 83 -5.19 0.38 11.79
C LEU A 83 -5.82 0.26 10.38
N PHE A 84 -5.38 1.12 9.46
CA PHE A 84 -5.76 1.04 8.05
C PHE A 84 -5.34 -0.30 7.44
N ALA A 85 -4.10 -0.74 7.64
CA ALA A 85 -3.58 -1.99 7.08
C ALA A 85 -4.42 -3.19 7.53
N VAL A 86 -4.74 -3.30 8.82
CA VAL A 86 -5.55 -4.40 9.35
C VAL A 86 -6.95 -4.38 8.72
N GLY A 87 -7.66 -3.25 8.79
CA GLY A 87 -9.02 -3.14 8.24
C GLY A 87 -9.07 -3.38 6.74
N HIS A 88 -8.10 -2.82 6.01
CA HIS A 88 -8.01 -2.95 4.56
C HIS A 88 -7.72 -4.39 4.13
N LEU A 89 -6.80 -5.08 4.81
CA LEU A 89 -6.47 -6.48 4.51
C LEU A 89 -7.63 -7.43 4.85
N VAL A 90 -8.25 -7.28 6.02
CA VAL A 90 -9.39 -8.12 6.44
C VAL A 90 -10.55 -7.96 5.47
N ASN A 91 -10.91 -6.71 5.13
CA ASN A 91 -11.99 -6.45 4.17
C ASN A 91 -11.67 -7.03 2.79
N SER A 92 -10.45 -6.81 2.29
CA SER A 92 -10.09 -7.26 0.95
C SER A 92 -9.96 -8.79 0.87
N TRP A 93 -9.56 -9.45 1.97
CA TRP A 93 -9.58 -10.91 2.08
C TRP A 93 -11.00 -11.45 2.08
N ASN A 94 -11.92 -10.84 2.83
CA ASN A 94 -13.33 -11.23 2.82
C ASN A 94 -13.93 -11.14 1.42
N VAL A 95 -13.68 -10.03 0.70
CA VAL A 95 -14.12 -9.91 -0.70
C VAL A 95 -13.47 -10.98 -1.59
N TYR A 96 -12.17 -11.22 -1.45
CA TYR A 96 -11.47 -12.28 -2.19
C TYR A 96 -12.14 -13.65 -2.04
N THR A 97 -12.58 -14.00 -0.83
CA THR A 97 -13.28 -15.28 -0.59
C THR A 97 -14.69 -15.35 -1.20
N GLN A 98 -15.31 -14.20 -1.50
CA GLN A 98 -16.65 -14.12 -2.09
C GLN A 98 -16.62 -14.08 -3.62
N VAL A 99 -15.54 -13.57 -4.21
CA VAL A 99 -15.37 -13.41 -5.67
C VAL A 99 -14.52 -14.50 -6.32
N ARG A 100 -13.98 -15.43 -5.51
CA ARG A 100 -13.28 -16.63 -5.97
C ARG A 100 -14.29 -17.69 -6.42
#